data_AF-A0A6J5XZ02-F1
#
_entry.id   AF-A0A6J5XZ02-F1
#
_cell.length_a   1.000
_cell.length_b   1.000
_cell.length_c   1.000
_cell.angle_alpha   90.00
_cell.angle_beta   90.00
_cell.angle_gamma   90.00
#
_symmetry.space_group_name_H-M   'P 1'
#
loop_
_entity.id
_entity.type
_entity.pdbx_description
1 polymer ?
#
loop_
_entity_poly.entity_id
_entity_poly.type
_entity_poly.pdbx_seq_one_letter_code
_entity_poly.pdbx_strand_id
1 'polypeptide(L)'
;MANRLKHLSSIANDVVQSCALKLETPVEKLVEEFETTWKADETAPVGHNITATNNNNNSYGRKFVEFCSAKVLQTRDICKTIEEKIADGSFSRFTFDMMLAWEMPASADEESFTVID
;
A
#
# COMPACT_ATOMS: atom_id res chain seq x y z
N MET A 1 13.82 6.75 12.72
CA MET A 1 13.90 6.54 11.26
C MET A 1 12.64 5.80 10.86
N ALA A 2 11.93 6.28 9.83
CA ALA A 2 10.79 5.54 9.29
C ALA A 2 11.29 4.23 8.67
N ASN A 3 10.79 3.09 9.13
CA ASN A 3 11.17 1.79 8.60
C ASN A 3 10.53 1.63 7.22
N ARG A 4 11.32 1.83 6.16
CA ARG A 4 10.87 1.60 4.78
C ARG A 4 11.00 0.12 4.44
N LEU A 5 9.96 -0.42 3.84
CA LEU A 5 9.91 -1.79 3.36
C LEU A 5 10.54 -1.84 1.97
N LYS A 6 11.71 -2.49 1.86
CA LYS A 6 12.54 -2.51 0.63
C LYS A 6 11.86 -3.15 -0.58
N HIS A 7 10.86 -3.99 -0.35
CA HIS A 7 10.11 -4.68 -1.40
C HIS A 7 8.94 -3.84 -1.94
N LEU A 8 8.62 -2.71 -1.30
CA LEU A 8 7.60 -1.77 -1.76
C LEU A 8 8.23 -0.65 -2.57
N SER A 9 7.49 -0.10 -3.52
CA SER A 9 7.85 1.15 -4.21
C SER A 9 7.95 2.31 -3.22
N SER A 10 8.54 3.43 -3.66
CA SER A 10 8.60 4.66 -2.87
C SER A 10 7.19 5.16 -2.54
N ILE A 11 6.29 5.17 -3.52
CA ILE A 11 4.91 5.63 -3.32
C ILE A 11 4.12 4.70 -2.39
N ALA A 12 4.29 3.38 -2.51
CA ALA A 12 3.67 2.43 -1.59
C ALA A 12 4.21 2.61 -0.16
N ASN A 13 5.51 2.84 0.00
CA ASN A 13 6.09 3.18 1.30
C ASN A 13 5.48 4.46 1.88
N ASP A 14 5.32 5.51 1.08
CA ASP A 14 4.77 6.78 1.54
C ASP A 14 3.31 6.65 1.95
N VAL A 15 2.50 5.88 1.22
CA VAL A 15 1.12 5.56 1.59
C VAL A 15 1.07 4.76 2.90
N VAL A 16 1.91 3.74 3.07
CA VAL A 16 1.98 2.93 4.31
C VAL A 16 2.37 3.80 5.51
N GLN A 17 3.37 4.67 5.37
CA GLN A 17 3.80 5.58 6.43
C GLN A 17 2.69 6.59 6.77
N SER A 18 2.01 7.13 5.76
CA SER A 18 0.85 8.00 5.93
C SER A 18 -0.29 7.29 6.68
N CYS A 19 -0.50 6.00 6.43
CA CYS A 19 -1.48 5.18 7.17
C CYS A 19 -1.04 4.95 8.61
N ALA A 20 0.22 4.58 8.84
CA ALA A 20 0.80 4.38 10.17
C ALA A 20 0.63 5.61 11.06
N LEU A 21 0.90 6.80 10.50
CA LEU A 21 0.71 8.08 11.19
C LEU A 21 -0.77 8.33 11.55
N LYS A 22 -1.69 8.13 10.59
CA LYS A 22 -3.13 8.34 10.83
C LYS A 22 -3.75 7.35 11.81
N LEU A 23 -3.20 6.13 11.88
CA LEU A 23 -3.65 5.06 12.77
C LEU A 23 -2.92 5.06 14.12
N GLU A 24 -1.95 5.96 14.32
CA GLU A 24 -1.05 5.97 15.48
C GLU A 24 -0.43 4.58 15.76
N THR A 25 -0.11 3.86 14.68
CA THR A 25 0.34 2.46 14.73
C THR A 25 1.65 2.33 13.97
N PRO A 26 2.73 1.78 14.58
CA PRO A 26 3.99 1.55 13.88
C PRO A 26 3.82 0.66 12.64
N VAL A 27 4.62 0.89 11.61
CA VAL A 27 4.56 0.10 10.37
C VAL A 27 4.78 -1.39 10.64
N GLU A 28 5.68 -1.72 11.57
CA GLU A 28 5.98 -3.10 11.95
C GLU A 28 4.74 -3.82 12.48
N LYS A 29 3.93 -3.13 13.28
CA LYS A 29 2.68 -3.68 13.81
C LYS A 29 1.63 -3.84 12.73
N LEU A 30 1.57 -2.92 11.76
CA LEU A 30 0.69 -3.07 10.60
C LEU A 30 1.09 -4.27 9.74
N VAL A 31 2.40 -4.52 9.56
CA VAL A 31 2.92 -5.70 8.87
C VAL A 31 2.53 -6.97 9.60
N GLU A 32 2.77 -7.05 10.91
CA GLU A 32 2.40 -8.20 11.73
C GLU A 32 0.90 -8.50 11.63
N GLU A 33 0.06 -7.49 11.83
CA GLU A 33 -1.40 -7.64 11.73
C GLU A 33 -1.84 -8.10 10.33
N PHE A 34 -1.25 -7.53 9.26
CA PHE A 34 -1.53 -7.95 7.90
C PHE A 34 -1.15 -9.41 7.68
N GLU A 35 0.08 -9.80 8.01
CA GLU A 35 0.62 -11.13 7.79
C GLU A 35 -0.15 -12.22 8.53
N THR A 36 -0.72 -11.93 9.72
CA THR A 36 -1.61 -12.89 10.42
C THR A 36 -2.91 -13.19 9.66
N THR A 37 -3.37 -12.26 8.84
CA THR A 37 -4.60 -12.41 8.03
C THR A 37 -4.31 -12.80 6.59
N TRP A 38 -3.08 -12.57 6.13
CA TRP A 38 -2.64 -12.84 4.78
C TRP A 38 -2.46 -14.33 4.55
N LYS A 39 -3.45 -14.95 3.90
CA LYS A 39 -3.30 -16.29 3.32
C LYS A 39 -2.74 -16.11 1.92
N ALA A 40 -1.42 -16.19 1.78
CA ALA A 40 -0.83 -16.40 0.45
C ALA A 40 -1.51 -17.63 -0.16
N ASP A 41 -1.87 -17.57 -1.44
CA ASP A 41 -2.43 -18.73 -2.12
C ASP A 41 -1.34 -19.82 -2.20
N GLU A 42 -1.33 -20.73 -1.22
CA GLU A 42 -0.37 -21.83 -1.09
C GLU A 42 -0.43 -22.80 -2.28
N THR A 43 -1.45 -22.70 -3.13
CA THR A 43 -1.61 -23.53 -4.32
C THR A 43 -1.00 -22.92 -5.58
N ALA A 44 -0.52 -21.67 -5.51
CA ALA A 44 0.21 -21.05 -6.61
C ALA A 44 1.64 -21.62 -6.66
N PRO A 45 2.09 -22.18 -7.79
CA PRO A 45 3.43 -22.76 -7.91
C PRO A 45 4.50 -21.71 -7.58
N VAL A 46 5.45 -22.10 -6.72
CA VAL A 46 6.60 -21.29 -6.32
C VAL A 46 7.36 -20.86 -7.58
N GLY A 47 7.25 -19.58 -7.93
CA GLY A 47 7.79 -19.00 -9.16
C GLY A 47 6.81 -18.12 -9.97
N HIS A 48 5.50 -18.20 -9.72
CA HIS A 48 4.51 -17.38 -10.44
C HIS A 48 4.35 -15.94 -9.92
N ASN A 49 5.02 -15.60 -8.83
CA ASN A 49 5.05 -14.27 -8.22
C ASN A 49 6.29 -13.44 -8.63
N ILE A 50 7.11 -13.94 -9.56
CA ILE A 50 8.28 -13.22 -10.11
C ILE A 50 8.19 -13.05 -11.64
N THR A 51 7.14 -13.59 -12.27
CA THR A 51 6.97 -13.47 -13.72
C THR A 51 5.60 -12.88 -14.00
N ALA A 52 5.61 -11.67 -14.57
CA ALA A 52 4.48 -10.92 -15.07
C ALA A 52 3.40 -11.79 -15.74
N THR A 53 2.43 -12.25 -14.97
CA THR A 53 1.08 -12.47 -15.48
C THR A 53 0.28 -11.23 -15.14
N ASN A 54 -0.22 -10.61 -16.19
CA ASN A 54 -1.10 -9.46 -16.36
C ASN A 54 -2.31 -9.30 -15.40
N ASN A 55 -2.30 -9.92 -14.23
CA ASN A 55 -3.27 -9.72 -13.17
C ASN A 55 -2.53 -9.28 -11.90
N ASN A 56 -2.00 -8.04 -11.92
CA ASN A 56 -1.27 -7.36 -10.82
C ASN A 56 -2.11 -7.17 -9.53
N ASN A 57 -3.28 -7.80 -9.45
CA ASN A 57 -4.27 -7.60 -8.40
C ASN A 57 -3.98 -8.34 -7.09
N ASN A 58 -2.99 -9.25 -7.06
CA ASN A 58 -2.70 -10.10 -5.89
C ASN A 58 -1.23 -10.06 -5.42
N SER A 59 -0.47 -9.02 -5.77
CA SER A 59 0.89 -8.87 -5.22
C SER A 59 0.82 -8.51 -3.73
N TYR A 60 1.79 -8.99 -2.95
CA TYR A 60 1.91 -8.69 -1.52
C TYR A 60 1.84 -7.17 -1.26
N GLY A 61 2.60 -6.39 -2.04
CA GLY A 61 2.65 -4.94 -1.88
C GLY A 61 1.29 -4.28 -2.07
N ARG A 62 0.55 -4.65 -3.13
CA ARG A 62 -0.79 -4.10 -3.39
C ARG A 62 -1.74 -4.43 -2.25
N LYS A 63 -1.72 -5.67 -1.78
CA LYS A 63 -2.61 -6.17 -0.72
C LYS A 63 -2.31 -5.56 0.64
N PHE A 64 -1.03 -5.32 0.92
CA PHE A 64 -0.62 -4.61 2.11
C PHE A 64 -1.05 -3.13 2.08
N VAL A 65 -0.87 -2.44 0.94
CA VAL A 65 -1.37 -1.06 0.76
C VAL A 65 -2.89 -0.99 0.89
N GLU A 66 -3.63 -1.94 0.29
CA GLU A 66 -5.09 -2.06 0.46
C GLU A 66 -5.47 -2.21 1.94
N PHE A 67 -4.82 -3.11 2.67
CA PHE A 67 -5.06 -3.36 4.09
C PHE A 67 -4.86 -2.08 4.93
N CYS A 68 -3.71 -1.42 4.80
CA CYS A 68 -3.41 -0.21 5.55
C CYS A 68 -4.40 0.92 5.23
N SER A 69 -4.69 1.13 3.95
CA SER A 69 -5.57 2.20 3.49
C SER A 69 -7.01 1.96 3.95
N ALA A 70 -7.50 0.72 3.86
CA ALA A 70 -8.84 0.37 4.33
C ALA A 70 -9.01 0.63 5.83
N LYS A 71 -8.00 0.32 6.66
CA LYS A 71 -8.06 0.60 8.10
C LYS A 71 -8.18 2.10 8.38
N VAL A 72 -7.44 2.95 7.66
CA VAL A 72 -7.57 4.41 7.76
C VAL A 72 -8.97 4.86 7.39
N LEU A 73 -9.47 4.41 6.23
CA LEU A 73 -10.79 4.80 5.72
C LEU A 73 -11.95 4.35 6.64
N GLN A 74 -11.75 3.26 7.38
CA GLN A 74 -12.72 2.76 8.36
C GLN A 74 -12.67 3.50 9.72
N THR A 75 -11.69 4.39 9.94
CA THR A 75 -11.65 5.15 11.18
C THR A 75 -12.82 6.12 11.28
N ARG A 76 -13.34 6.29 12.50
CA ARG A 76 -14.44 7.22 12.79
C ARG A 76 -14.05 8.68 12.52
N ASP A 77 -12.76 9.01 12.61
CA ASP A 77 -12.25 10.36 12.35
C ASP A 77 -12.50 10.77 10.90
N ILE A 78 -12.09 9.93 9.94
CA ILE A 78 -12.30 10.17 8.50
C ILE A 78 -13.78 10.41 8.21
N CYS A 79 -14.68 9.55 8.69
CA CYS A 79 -16.11 9.72 8.43
C CYS A 79 -16.71 11.03 8.97
N LYS A 80 -16.20 11.54 10.10
CA LYS A 80 -16.71 12.77 10.71
C LYS A 80 -16.19 14.04 10.06
N THR A 81 -14.98 13.98 9.51
CA THR A 81 -14.22 15.14 9.03
C THR A 81 -13.98 15.08 7.52
N ILE A 82 -14.69 14.19 6.81
CA ILE A 82 -14.46 13.95 5.38
C ILE A 82 -14.67 15.22 4.54
N GLU A 83 -15.65 16.06 4.88
CA GLU A 83 -15.90 17.33 4.19
C GLU A 83 -14.72 18.29 4.34
N GLU A 84 -14.18 18.42 5.54
CA GLU A 84 -13.01 19.25 5.84
C GLU A 84 -11.76 18.73 5.11
N LYS A 85 -11.55 17.40 5.13
CA LYS A 85 -10.42 16.75 4.45
C LYS A 85 -10.53 16.78 2.92
N ILE A 86 -11.75 16.85 2.38
CA ILE A 86 -11.97 17.11 0.95
C ILE A 86 -11.66 18.58 0.65
N ALA A 87 -12.15 19.51 1.48
CA ALA A 87 -11.94 20.95 1.30
C ALA A 87 -10.47 21.36 1.36
N ASP A 88 -9.69 20.77 2.27
CA ASP A 88 -8.23 20.97 2.35
C ASP A 88 -7.43 20.09 1.38
N GLY A 89 -8.11 19.24 0.60
CA GLY A 89 -7.54 18.34 -0.39
C GLY A 89 -6.68 17.20 0.19
N SER A 90 -6.59 17.03 1.51
CA SER A 90 -5.82 15.94 2.13
C SER A 90 -6.42 14.57 1.83
N PHE A 91 -7.74 14.46 1.77
CA PHE A 91 -8.43 13.22 1.38
C PHE A 91 -8.15 12.87 -0.08
N SER A 92 -8.28 13.85 -0.99
CA SER A 92 -8.03 13.66 -2.41
C SER A 92 -6.58 13.27 -2.72
N ARG A 93 -5.61 13.91 -2.06
CA ARG A 93 -4.19 13.54 -2.19
C ARG A 93 -3.94 12.12 -1.70
N PHE A 94 -4.47 11.78 -0.51
CA PHE A 94 -4.32 10.44 0.04
C PHE A 94 -4.90 9.35 -0.87
N THR A 95 -6.11 9.54 -1.41
CA THR A 95 -6.73 8.54 -2.29
C THR A 95 -6.06 8.46 -3.66
N PHE A 96 -5.52 9.57 -4.16
CA PHE A 96 -4.71 9.58 -5.38
C PHE A 96 -3.40 8.80 -5.20
N ASP A 97 -2.65 9.08 -4.13
CA ASP A 97 -1.41 8.36 -3.81
C ASP A 97 -1.68 6.86 -3.61
N MET A 98 -2.81 6.50 -2.98
CA MET A 98 -3.26 5.12 -2.83
C MET A 98 -3.50 4.46 -4.19
N MET A 99 -4.14 5.14 -5.15
CA MET A 99 -4.38 4.60 -6.49
C MET A 99 -3.07 4.37 -7.25
N LEU A 100 -2.10 5.29 -7.16
CA LEU A 100 -0.79 5.12 -7.76
C LEU A 100 0.00 3.96 -7.12
N ALA A 101 -0.07 3.83 -5.80
CA ALA A 101 0.54 2.70 -5.09
C ALA A 101 -0.12 1.34 -5.43
N TRP A 102 -1.37 1.33 -5.88
CA TRP A 102 -2.01 0.11 -6.40
C TRP A 102 -1.56 -0.25 -7.82
N GLU A 103 -1.18 0.74 -8.62
CA GLU A 103 -0.64 0.55 -9.96
C GLU A 103 0.82 0.08 -9.91
N MET A 104 1.61 0.66 -9.03
CA MET A 104 3.04 0.35 -8.82
C MET A 104 3.35 0.02 -7.35
N PRO A 105 2.91 -1.15 -6.85
CA PRO A 105 3.07 -1.53 -5.45
C PRO A 105 4.49 -1.96 -5.06
N ALA A 106 5.28 -2.52 -5.98
CA ALA A 106 6.57 -3.13 -5.69
C ALA A 106 7.73 -2.26 -6.18
N SER A 107 8.89 -2.35 -5.52
CA SER A 107 10.10 -1.61 -5.96
C SER A 107 10.57 -2.02 -7.35
N ALA A 108 10.32 -3.27 -7.77
CA ALA A 108 10.61 -3.75 -9.12
C ALA A 108 9.79 -3.01 -10.20
N ASP A 109 8.62 -2.46 -9.86
CA ASP A 109 7.80 -1.70 -10.80
C ASP A 109 8.49 -0.36 -11.17
N GLU A 110 9.25 0.23 -10.24
CA GLU A 110 9.98 1.49 -10.45
C GLU A 110 11.20 1.30 -11.36
N GLU A 111 11.88 0.15 -11.28
CA GLU A 111 13.07 -0.16 -12.08
C GLU A 111 12.74 -0.30 -13.58
N SER A 112 11.52 -0.71 -13.91
CA SER A 112 11.06 -0.93 -15.28
C SER A 112 10.97 0.33 -16.15
N PHE A 113 10.91 1.52 -15.53
CA PHE A 113 10.83 2.82 -16.22
C PHE A 113 12.19 3.49 -16.45
N THR A 114 13.28 2.90 -15.96
CA THR A 114 14.63 3.49 -16.04
C THR A 114 15.45 3.03 -17.25
N VAL A 115 14.92 2.11 -18.06
CA VAL A 115 15.61 1.56 -19.24
C VAL A 115 14.98 2.11 -20.52
N ILE A 116 15.17 3.40 -20.79
CA ILE A 116 15.07 3.96 -22.15
C ILE A 116 16.26 4.91 -22.30
N ASP A 117 17.41 4.35 -22.67
CA ASP A 117 18.53 5.06 -23.31
C ASP A 117 18.53 4.74 -24.81
#